data_AF-A0A9E5NSJ2-F1
#
_entry.id   AF-A0A9E5NSJ2-F1
#
_cell.length_a   1.000
_cell.length_b   1.000
_cell.length_c   1.000
_cell.angle_alpha   90.00
_cell.angle_beta   90.00
_cell.angle_gamma   90.00
#
_symmetry.space_group_name_H-M   'P 1'
#
loop_
_entity.id
_entity.type
_entity.pdbx_description
1 polymer ?
#
loop_
_entity_poly.entity_id
_entity_poly.type
_entity_poly.pdbx_seq_one_letter_code
_entity_poly.pdbx_strand_id
1 'polypeptide(L)' 'MDAFDGQPSDGSDATFTISPPSEVIYVDLDIKPGSCPNPLNTRSNAVLPVAILGTDVFDVNDIDPATVMLEGVSPLRWN' A
#
# COMPACT_ATOMS: atom_id res chain seq x y z
N MET A 1 -61.46 -1.57 -16.16
CA MET A 1 -60.94 -2.54 -15.18
C MET A 1 -59.74 -3.19 -15.82
N ASP A 2 -58.62 -2.94 -15.20
CA ASP A 2 -57.30 -2.80 -15.79
C ASP A 2 -56.64 -4.15 -16.06
N ALA A 3 -55.98 -4.27 -17.20
CA ALA A 3 -55.00 -5.32 -17.44
C ALA A 3 -53.77 -4.65 -18.06
N PHE A 4 -53.04 -3.92 -17.21
CA PHE A 4 -51.65 -3.56 -17.47
C PHE A 4 -50.88 -4.87 -17.31
N ASP A 5 -50.58 -5.53 -18.43
CA ASP A 5 -49.76 -6.74 -18.45
C ASP A 5 -48.35 -6.31 -18.03
N GLY A 6 -48.08 -6.49 -16.73
CA GLY A 6 -46.84 -6.07 -16.10
C GLY A 6 -45.68 -6.82 -16.73
N GLN A 7 -44.90 -6.12 -17.54
CA GLN A 7 -43.60 -6.60 -17.99
C GLN A 7 -42.79 -6.99 -16.75
N PRO A 8 -42.39 -8.26 -16.57
CA PRO A 8 -41.52 -8.63 -15.47
C PRO A 8 -40.20 -7.89 -15.68
N SER A 9 -39.87 -7.00 -14.75
CA SER A 9 -38.55 -6.39 -14.63
C SER A 9 -37.52 -7.51 -14.55
N ASP A 10 -36.71 -7.64 -15.58
CA ASP A 10 -35.48 -8.42 -15.58
C ASP A 10 -34.50 -7.73 -14.63
N GLY A 11 -34.72 -7.93 -13.33
CA GLY A 11 -33.78 -7.58 -12.29
C GLY A 11 -32.50 -8.37 -12.53
N SER A 12 -31.61 -7.81 -13.36
CA SER A 12 -30.21 -8.18 -13.37
C SER A 12 -29.72 -7.90 -11.97
N ASP A 13 -29.54 -8.95 -11.18
CA ASP A 13 -29.00 -8.87 -9.83
C ASP A 13 -27.53 -8.48 -9.96
N ALA A 14 -27.30 -7.19 -10.20
CA ALA A 14 -25.99 -6.62 -10.43
C ALA A 14 -25.23 -6.75 -9.13
N THR A 15 -24.33 -7.72 -9.07
CA THR A 15 -23.46 -7.91 -7.92
C THR A 15 -22.53 -6.69 -7.86
N PHE A 16 -22.85 -5.75 -6.97
CA PHE A 16 -22.04 -4.57 -6.73
C PHE A 16 -20.90 -4.97 -5.79
N THR A 17 -19.72 -5.26 -6.35
CA THR A 17 -18.54 -5.55 -5.54
C THR A 17 -18.07 -4.26 -4.87
N ILE A 18 -18.41 -4.11 -3.60
CA ILE A 18 -17.86 -3.04 -2.76
C ILE A 18 -16.41 -3.43 -2.44
N SER A 19 -15.44 -2.72 -3.02
CA SER A 19 -14.03 -2.89 -2.64
C SER A 19 -13.88 -2.55 -1.16
N PRO A 20 -13.27 -3.41 -0.33
CA PRO A 20 -12.96 -3.04 1.04
C PRO A 20 -12.06 -1.81 1.07
N PRO A 21 -12.15 -0.98 2.13
CA PRO A 21 -11.22 0.12 2.31
C PRO A 21 -9.78 -0.43 2.40
N SER A 22 -8.83 0.27 1.77
CA SER A 22 -7.40 -0.06 1.87
C SER A 22 -6.97 0.00 3.33
N GLU A 23 -6.48 -1.13 3.86
CA GLU A 23 -5.95 -1.20 5.21
C GLU A 23 -4.58 -0.50 5.27
N VAL A 24 -4.40 0.37 6.27
CA VAL A 24 -3.13 1.06 6.51
C VAL A 24 -2.40 0.30 7.61
N ILE A 25 -1.23 -0.24 7.28
CA ILE A 25 -0.34 -0.91 8.24
C ILE A 25 0.79 0.05 8.59
N TYR A 26 0.99 0.28 9.89
CA TYR A 26 2.15 1.02 10.38
C TYR A 26 3.33 0.07 10.54
N VAL A 27 4.45 0.44 9.93
CA VAL A 27 5.68 -0.36 9.91
C VAL A 27 6.85 0.49 10.40
N ASP A 28 7.82 -0.16 11.03
CA ASP A 28 9.04 0.50 11.45
C ASP A 28 9.98 0.71 10.25
N LEU A 29 10.64 1.88 10.24
CA LEU A 29 11.56 2.29 9.18
C LEU A 29 12.93 2.63 9.79
N ASP A 30 13.97 1.95 9.30
CA ASP A 30 15.34 2.13 9.75
C ASP A 30 16.16 2.86 8.67
N ILE A 31 16.55 4.09 8.96
CA ILE A 31 17.45 4.90 8.14
C ILE A 31 18.87 4.56 8.57
N LYS A 32 19.66 4.10 7.60
CA LYS A 32 20.97 3.48 7.84
C LYS A 32 20.84 2.22 8.72
N PRO A 33 20.38 1.10 8.11
CA PRO A 33 20.08 -0.13 8.82
C PRO A 33 21.19 -0.58 9.79
N GLY A 34 20.80 -0.88 11.03
CA GLY A 34 21.71 -1.31 12.09
C GLY A 34 22.47 -0.18 12.80
N SER A 35 22.17 1.08 12.50
CA SER A 35 22.67 2.25 13.24
C SER A 35 21.76 2.58 14.42
N CYS A 36 22.35 2.89 15.57
CA CYS A 36 21.64 3.49 16.70
C CYS A 36 22.43 4.73 17.18
N PRO A 37 21.89 5.96 17.08
CA PRO A 37 20.51 6.32 16.68
C PRO A 37 20.22 6.03 15.20
N ASN A 38 18.97 6.24 14.76
CA ASN A 38 18.45 6.15 13.39
C ASN A 38 18.66 7.51 12.66
N PRO A 39 19.80 7.79 12.00
CA PRO A 39 20.16 9.13 11.57
C PRO A 39 19.52 9.52 10.23
N LEU A 40 18.83 10.66 10.19
CA LEU A 40 18.42 11.32 8.95
C LEU A 40 19.29 12.56 8.69
N ASN A 41 20.06 12.55 7.60
CA ASN A 41 20.83 13.71 7.15
C ASN A 41 20.36 14.22 5.80
N THR A 42 19.48 15.22 5.82
CA THR A 42 18.90 15.86 4.62
C THR A 42 19.87 16.80 3.90
N ARG A 43 21.06 17.07 4.46
CA ARG A 43 22.10 17.91 3.83
C ARG A 43 23.12 17.10 3.03
N SER A 44 23.08 15.77 3.14
CA SER A 44 23.96 14.89 2.40
C SER A 44 23.43 14.66 0.99
N ASN A 45 24.32 14.65 0.00
CA ASN A 45 24.00 14.23 -1.37
C ASN A 45 24.37 12.75 -1.62
N ALA A 46 24.74 12.00 -0.58
CA ALA A 46 25.02 10.58 -0.69
C ALA A 46 23.73 9.76 -0.82
N VAL A 47 23.85 8.54 -1.33
CA VAL A 47 22.74 7.57 -1.32
C VAL A 47 22.36 7.28 0.13
N LEU A 48 21.08 7.43 0.44
CA LEU A 48 20.51 7.13 1.76
C LEU A 48 20.04 5.67 1.81
N PRO A 49 20.72 4.77 2.53
CA PRO A 49 20.20 3.42 2.75
C PRO A 49 19.04 3.45 3.75
N VAL A 50 17.97 2.72 3.44
CA VAL A 50 16.75 2.61 4.25
C VAL A 50 16.28 1.16 4.24
N ALA A 51 15.74 0.67 5.36
CA ALA A 51 15.06 -0.62 5.45
C ALA A 51 13.64 -0.44 6.03
N ILE A 52 12.70 -1.19 5.47
CA ILE A 52 11.38 -1.42 6.06
C ILE A 52 11.48 -2.69 6.89
N LEU A 53 11.07 -2.63 8.15
CA LEU A 53 11.16 -3.78 9.04
C LEU A 53 9.84 -4.55 9.04
N GLY A 54 9.93 -5.86 8.78
CA GLY A 54 8.81 -6.78 8.92
C GLY A 54 8.38 -6.91 10.37
N THR A 55 7.13 -7.29 10.57
CA THR A 55 6.57 -7.60 11.89
C THR A 55 5.99 -9.03 11.88
N ASP A 56 5.42 -9.46 12.99
CA ASP A 56 4.68 -10.73 13.06
C ASP A 56 3.42 -10.76 12.19
N VAL A 57 2.89 -9.58 11.83
CA VAL A 57 1.69 -9.41 11.01
C VAL A 57 1.98 -8.84 9.62
N PHE A 58 3.22 -8.45 9.33
CA PHE A 58 3.61 -7.82 8.06
C PHE A 58 4.85 -8.48 7.46
N ASP A 59 4.67 -9.19 6.35
CA ASP A 59 5.75 -9.75 5.54
C ASP A 59 6.22 -8.71 4.51
N VAL A 60 7.50 -8.33 4.60
CA VAL A 60 8.12 -7.36 3.67
C VAL A 60 8.19 -7.89 2.24
N ASN A 61 8.08 -9.20 2.03
CA ASN A 61 8.08 -9.81 0.69
C ASN A 61 6.78 -9.54 -0.08
N ASP A 62 5.71 -9.12 0.61
CA ASP A 62 4.45 -8.73 -0.03
C ASP A 62 4.50 -7.33 -0.64
N ILE A 63 5.57 -6.57 -0.39
CA ILE A 63 5.79 -5.24 -0.96
C ILE A 63 6.31 -5.38 -2.39
N ASP A 64 5.68 -4.70 -3.35
CA ASP A 64 6.33 -4.40 -4.63
C ASP A 64 7.30 -3.20 -4.45
N PRO A 65 8.63 -3.41 -4.46
CA PRO A 65 9.58 -2.34 -4.16
C PRO A 65 9.57 -1.20 -5.19
N ALA A 66 9.07 -1.46 -6.40
CA ALA A 66 8.94 -0.44 -7.43
C ALA A 66 7.84 0.58 -7.12
N THR A 67 6.90 0.24 -6.24
CA THR A 67 5.81 1.14 -5.80
C THR A 67 6.20 1.98 -4.59
N VAL A 68 7.30 1.66 -3.93
CA VAL A 68 7.75 2.36 -2.72
C VAL A 68 8.28 3.76 -3.09
N MET A 69 7.89 4.74 -2.30
CA MET A 69 8.36 6.12 -2.42
C MET A 69 8.73 6.67 -1.05
N LEU A 70 9.88 7.31 -0.94
CA LEU A 70 10.26 8.10 0.24
C LEU A 70 10.08 9.58 -0.09
N GLU A 71 9.07 10.23 0.48
CA GLU A 71 8.71 11.63 0.17
C GLU A 71 8.61 11.88 -1.35
N GLY A 72 8.01 10.93 -2.09
CA GLY A 72 7.86 11.01 -3.54
C GLY A 72 9.08 10.59 -4.36
N VAL A 73 10.13 10.05 -3.74
CA VAL A 73 11.33 9.57 -4.43
C VAL A 73 11.36 8.05 -4.51
N SER A 74 11.45 7.49 -5.72
CA SER A 74 11.61 6.05 -5.94
C SER A 74 13.00 5.54 -5.53
N PRO A 75 13.12 4.29 -5.06
CA PRO A 75 14.40 3.71 -4.68
C PRO A 75 15.34 3.54 -5.88
N LEU A 76 16.64 3.72 -5.66
CA LEU A 76 17.66 3.49 -6.69
C LEU A 76 17.94 1.99 -6.90
N ARG A 77 17.80 1.18 -5.84
CA ARG A 77 18.01 -0.27 -5.82
C ARG A 77 17.44 -0.86 -4.52
N TRP A 78 17.11 -2.15 -4.53
CA TRP A 78 16.61 -2.91 -3.38
C TRP A 78 17.13 -4.36 -3.46
N ASN A 79 17.00 -5.11 -2.36
CA ASN A 79 17.29 -6.54 -2.25
C ASN A 79 16.40 -7.18 -1.18
#